data_AF-A0A9D7SUL6-F1
#
_entry.id   AF-A0A9D7SUL6-F1
#
_cell.length_a   1.000
_cell.length_b   1.000
_cell.length_c   1.000
_cell.angle_alpha   90.00
_cell.angle_beta   90.00
_cell.angle_gamma   90.00
#
_symmetry.space_group_name_H-M   'P 1'
#
loop_
_entity.id
_entity.type
_entity.pdbx_description
1 polymer ?
#
loop_
_entity_poly.entity_id
_entity_poly.type
_entity_poly.pdbx_seq_one_letter_code
_entity_poly.pdbx_strand_id
1 'polypeptide(L)'
;MIQKWILVGGLFIICRLSFCQDYSGYINLYKSIAIEEMSRTGIPASIKLAQGILESSCGKSDLACKANNHFGIKCGSDWNGKCFKKRR
;
A
#
# COMPACT_ATOMS: atom_id res chain seq x y z
N MET A 1 42.33 -2.63 24.67
CA MET A 1 41.56 -3.38 23.63
C MET A 1 40.11 -3.68 24.05
N ILE A 2 39.41 -2.75 24.74
CA ILE A 2 38.04 -2.98 25.26
C ILE A 2 37.02 -1.93 24.76
N GLN A 3 37.49 -0.86 24.09
CA GLN A 3 36.62 0.22 23.58
C GLN A 3 36.04 -0.04 22.17
N LYS A 4 36.50 -1.09 21.46
CA LYS A 4 36.05 -1.37 20.07
C LYS A 4 34.72 -2.12 19.95
N TRP A 5 34.19 -2.69 21.04
CA TRP A 5 32.94 -3.48 21.01
C TRP A 5 31.67 -2.66 21.30
N ILE A 6 31.80 -1.48 21.89
CA ILE A 6 30.64 -0.61 22.20
C ILE A 6 30.03 -0.01 20.92
N LEU A 7 30.83 0.18 19.86
CA LEU A 7 30.36 0.73 18.58
C LEU A 7 29.68 -0.31 17.67
N VAL A 8 29.89 -1.61 17.90
CA VAL A 8 29.28 -2.68 17.10
C VAL A 8 27.91 -3.09 17.66
N GLY A 9 27.68 -2.94 18.97
CA GLY A 9 26.40 -3.26 19.61
C GLY A 9 25.28 -2.23 19.37
N GLY A 10 25.63 -0.95 19.15
CA GLY A 10 24.64 0.13 18.97
C GLY A 10 23.91 0.12 17.62
N LEU A 11 24.48 -0.50 16.59
CA LEU A 11 23.93 -0.48 15.23
C LEU A 11 22.71 -1.39 15.05
N PHE A 12 22.46 -2.34 15.97
CA PHE A 12 21.31 -3.24 15.90
C PHE A 12 19.99 -2.64 16.44
N ILE A 13 20.03 -1.51 17.15
CA ILE A 13 18.84 -0.90 17.76
C ILE A 13 18.10 0.06 16.79
N ILE A 14 18.76 0.51 15.72
CA ILE A 14 18.17 1.47 14.76
C ILE A 14 17.21 0.80 13.76
N CYS A 15 17.12 -0.54 13.75
CA CYS A 15 16.33 -1.31 12.78
C CYS A 15 14.86 -1.55 13.19
N ARG A 16 14.21 -0.58 13.85
CA ARG A 16 12.78 -0.68 14.25
C ARG A 16 12.03 0.66 14.16
N LEU A 17 12.29 1.50 13.16
CA LEU A 17 11.31 2.52 12.77
C LEU A 17 10.12 1.79 12.12
N SER A 18 9.19 1.32 12.95
CA SER A 18 7.97 0.64 12.53
C SER A 18 7.20 1.52 11.55
N PHE A 19 7.05 1.06 10.31
CA PHE A 19 6.11 1.65 9.37
C PHE A 19 4.69 1.36 9.88
N CYS A 20 4.11 2.29 10.65
CA CYS A 20 2.71 2.18 11.02
C CYS A 20 1.87 2.36 9.75
N GLN A 21 1.30 1.24 9.28
CA GLN A 21 0.30 1.28 8.22
C GLN A 21 -0.96 1.94 8.78
N ASP A 22 -1.42 3.02 8.13
CA ASP A 22 -2.62 3.74 8.55
C ASP A 22 -3.85 3.06 7.92
N TYR A 23 -4.28 1.97 8.57
CA TYR A 23 -5.44 1.19 8.13
C TYR A 23 -6.73 2.00 8.24
N SER A 24 -6.91 2.71 9.36
CA SER A 24 -8.12 3.48 9.64
C SER A 24 -8.32 4.62 8.64
N GLY A 25 -7.25 5.32 8.26
CA GLY A 25 -7.30 6.34 7.22
C GLY A 25 -7.72 5.78 5.87
N TYR A 26 -7.12 4.66 5.45
CA TYR A 26 -7.48 3.99 4.20
C TYR A 26 -8.95 3.52 4.20
N ILE A 27 -9.39 2.87 5.28
CA ILE A 27 -10.78 2.41 5.43
C ILE A 27 -11.74 3.59 5.36
N ASN A 28 -11.48 4.67 6.09
CA ASN A 28 -12.36 5.83 6.10
C ASN A 28 -12.48 6.51 4.74
N LEU A 29 -11.39 6.53 3.96
CA LEU A 29 -11.37 7.10 2.62
C LEU A 29 -12.16 6.25 1.61
N TYR A 30 -12.02 4.92 1.67
CA TYR A 30 -12.56 4.02 0.64
C TYR A 30 -13.81 3.23 1.05
N LYS A 31 -14.28 3.32 2.30
CA LYS A 31 -15.46 2.56 2.77
C LYS A 31 -16.72 2.83 1.95
N SER A 32 -16.97 4.09 1.57
CA SER A 32 -18.18 4.47 0.85
C SER A 32 -18.23 3.78 -0.52
N ILE A 33 -17.15 3.88 -1.31
CA ILE A 33 -17.05 3.22 -2.61
C ILE A 33 -17.04 1.69 -2.48
N ALA A 34 -16.41 1.14 -1.43
CA ALA A 34 -16.41 -0.31 -1.20
C ALA A 34 -17.82 -0.85 -0.90
N ILE A 35 -18.65 -0.09 -0.19
CA ILE A 35 -20.06 -0.44 0.09
C ILE A 35 -20.91 -0.32 -1.17
N GLU A 36 -20.74 0.74 -1.95
CA GLU A 36 -21.43 0.89 -3.24
C GLU A 36 -21.10 -0.27 -4.19
N GLU A 37 -19.81 -0.60 -4.31
CA GLU A 37 -19.34 -1.71 -5.12
C GLU A 37 -19.81 -3.06 -4.58
N MET A 38 -19.99 -3.19 -3.26
CA MET A 38 -20.61 -4.39 -2.67
C MET A 38 -22.05 -4.55 -3.14
N SER A 39 -22.85 -3.49 -3.13
CA SER A 39 -24.21 -3.51 -3.67
C SER A 39 -24.24 -3.82 -5.18
N ARG A 40 -23.30 -3.26 -5.95
CA ARG A 40 -23.23 -3.45 -7.41
C ARG A 40 -22.79 -4.85 -7.83
N THR A 41 -21.84 -5.45 -7.12
CA THR A 41 -21.16 -6.69 -7.54
C THR A 41 -21.47 -7.91 -6.66
N GLY A 42 -22.07 -7.71 -5.48
CA GLY A 42 -22.28 -8.75 -4.48
C GLY A 42 -21.03 -9.15 -3.68
N ILE A 43 -19.85 -8.62 -4.00
CA ILE A 43 -18.61 -8.94 -3.25
C ILE A 43 -18.55 -8.08 -1.98
N PRO A 44 -18.41 -8.66 -0.77
CA PRO A 44 -18.35 -7.91 0.49
C PRO A 44 -17.34 -6.74 0.48
N ALA A 45 -17.75 -5.58 1.01
CA ALA A 45 -16.91 -4.39 1.09
C ALA A 45 -15.61 -4.65 1.88
N SER A 46 -15.68 -5.49 2.91
CA SER A 46 -14.53 -5.90 3.73
C SER A 46 -13.44 -6.60 2.91
N ILE A 47 -13.81 -7.48 1.98
CA ILE A 47 -12.87 -8.20 1.12
C ILE A 47 -12.17 -7.22 0.18
N LYS A 48 -12.93 -6.31 -0.45
CA LYS A 48 -12.36 -5.28 -1.33
C LYS A 48 -11.41 -4.33 -0.60
N LEU A 49 -11.79 -3.88 0.59
CA LEU A 49 -10.96 -3.00 1.43
C LEU A 49 -9.69 -3.72 1.89
N ALA A 50 -9.79 -4.97 2.34
CA ALA A 50 -8.64 -5.76 2.76
C ALA A 50 -7.64 -5.95 1.62
N GLN A 51 -8.13 -6.29 0.42
CA GLN A 51 -7.26 -6.43 -0.75
C GLN A 51 -6.64 -5.09 -1.15
N GLY A 52 -7.42 -4.01 -1.16
CA GLY A 52 -6.90 -2.68 -1.44
C GLY A 52 -5.80 -2.26 -0.45
N ILE A 53 -5.99 -2.51 0.85
CA ILE A 53 -5.00 -2.26 1.89
C ILE A 53 -3.71 -3.02 1.62
N LEU A 54 -3.81 -4.32 1.35
CA LEU A 54 -2.67 -5.21 1.15
C LEU A 54 -1.86 -4.82 -0.08
N GLU A 55 -2.52 -4.70 -1.23
CA GLU A 55 -1.86 -4.48 -2.54
C GLU A 55 -1.28 -3.06 -2.67
N SER A 56 -1.84 -2.09 -1.96
CA SER A 56 -1.44 -0.68 -2.06
C SER A 56 -0.60 -0.17 -0.89
N SER A 57 -0.27 -1.01 0.10
CA SER A 57 0.37 -0.61 1.37
C SER A 57 -0.42 0.48 2.10
N CYS A 58 -1.72 0.27 2.29
CA CYS A 58 -2.67 1.29 2.77
C CYS A 58 -2.63 2.58 1.94
N GLY A 59 -2.56 2.46 0.61
CA GLY A 59 -2.52 3.60 -0.32
C GLY A 59 -1.18 4.34 -0.38
N LYS A 60 -0.12 3.81 0.26
CA LYS A 60 1.20 4.45 0.35
C LYS A 60 2.19 3.97 -0.72
N SER A 61 1.82 3.00 -1.56
CA SER A 61 2.68 2.55 -2.66
C SER A 61 2.84 3.65 -3.73
N ASP A 62 3.99 3.66 -4.42
CA ASP A 62 4.23 4.60 -5.53
C ASP A 62 3.12 4.57 -6.59
N LEU A 63 2.60 3.38 -6.89
CA LEU A 63 1.58 3.18 -7.90
C LEU A 63 0.21 3.72 -7.43
N ALA A 64 -0.15 3.50 -6.17
CA ALA A 64 -1.36 4.08 -5.59
C ALA A 64 -1.28 5.61 -5.52
N CYS A 65 -0.18 6.17 -4.99
CA CYS A 65 -0.05 7.62 -4.83
C CYS A 65 0.08 8.37 -6.16
N LYS A 66 0.80 7.82 -7.15
CA LYS A 66 1.12 8.55 -8.39
C LYS A 66 0.16 8.24 -9.54
N ALA A 67 -0.54 7.10 -9.48
CA ALA A 67 -1.40 6.63 -10.57
C ALA A 67 -2.81 6.26 -10.12
N ASN A 68 -3.16 6.42 -8.84
CA ASN A 68 -4.44 5.95 -8.27
C ASN A 68 -4.73 4.48 -8.58
N ASN A 69 -3.69 3.66 -8.71
CA ASN A 69 -3.82 2.24 -9.03
C ASN A 69 -3.44 1.41 -7.80
N HIS A 70 -4.47 1.00 -7.07
CA HIS A 70 -4.36 0.30 -5.79
C HIS A 70 -4.14 -1.20 -5.92
N PHE A 71 -4.43 -1.75 -7.10
CA PHE A 71 -4.48 -3.20 -7.33
C PHE A 71 -3.40 -3.71 -8.29
N GLY A 72 -2.47 -2.85 -8.70
CA GLY A 72 -1.39 -3.28 -9.59
C GLY A 72 -1.86 -3.65 -11.00
N ILE A 73 -3.01 -3.15 -11.45
CA ILE A 73 -3.57 -3.50 -12.76
C ILE A 73 -2.61 -3.03 -13.85
N LYS A 74 -2.18 -3.96 -14.70
CA LYS A 74 -1.23 -3.72 -15.79
C LYS A 74 -1.94 -3.06 -16.97
N CYS A 75 -1.23 -2.20 -17.69
CA CYS A 75 -1.65 -1.74 -19.01
C CYS A 75 -1.48 -2.88 -20.03
N GLY A 76 -2.59 -3.51 -20.42
CA GLY A 76 -2.63 -4.45 -21.54
C GLY A 76 -2.63 -3.75 -22.90
N SER A 77 -2.65 -4.53 -23.99
CA SER A 77 -2.74 -4.02 -25.37
C SER A 77 -3.97 -3.14 -25.59
N ASP A 78 -5.09 -3.47 -24.93
CA ASP A 78 -6.39 -2.85 -25.17
C ASP A 78 -6.59 -1.60 -24.29
N TRP A 79 -5.59 -1.23 -23.48
CA TRP A 79 -5.65 -0.06 -22.61
C TRP A 79 -5.19 1.20 -23.35
N ASN A 80 -6.16 2.05 -23.69
CA ASN A 80 -5.92 3.33 -24.37
C ASN A 80 -5.70 4.51 -23.39
N GLY A 81 -5.72 4.25 -22.07
CA GLY A 81 -5.54 5.28 -21.04
C GLY A 81 -4.08 5.58 -20.71
N LYS A 82 -3.88 6.44 -19.71
CA LYS A 82 -2.53 6.73 -19.19
C LYS A 82 -1.92 5.49 -18.55
N CYS A 83 -0.63 5.28 -18.77
CA CYS A 83 0.15 4.19 -18.17
C CYS A 83 1.21 4.72 -17.23
N PHE A 84 1.33 4.09 -16.07
CA PHE A 84 2.38 4.39 -15.11
C PHE A 84 3.56 3.44 -15.32
N LYS A 85 4.75 4.02 -15.56
CA LYS A 85 6.01 3.28 -15.62
C LYS A 85 6.92 3.79 -14.51
N LYS A 86 7.22 2.95 -13.52
CA LYS A 86 8.22 3.28 -12.49
C LYS A 86 9.60 3.29 -13.15
N ARG A 87 10.27 4.46 -13.15
CA ARG A 87 11.70 4.52 -13.51
C ARG A 87 12.48 3.71 -12.47
N ARG A 88 13.31 2.78 -12.94
CA ARG A 88 14.25 2.01 -12.12
C ARG A 88 15.48 2.83 -11.85
#